data_AF-A0A8D8KDB3-F1
#
_entry.id   AF-A0A8D8KDB3-F1
#
_cell.length_a   1.000
_cell.length_b   1.000
_cell.length_c   1.000
_cell.angle_alpha   90.00
_cell.angle_beta   90.00
_cell.angle_gamma   90.00
#
_symmetry.space_group_name_H-M   'P 1'
#
loop_
_entity.id
_entity.type
_entity.pdbx_description
1 polymer ?
#
loop_
_entity_poly.entity_id
_entity_poly.type
_entity_poly.pdbx_seq_one_letter_code
_entity_poly.pdbx_strand_id
1 'polypeptide(L)'
;QNQNNPTTVTVRERARRGFLASSDCSCRIDLKMGVRGLTTYIASNAERYLDPHELHDTALVIDGDNLCIQLFVRSEARMSPFGGNYDHFARAVVEFFELLRKCKVRPLVLLDGGYEKNKLKTVRSRMLGRIQFVARVKAGSNRLIIPLLMREVFVEALRVAKVPFMRCLFEADNEIAVLARKLDCPVLSYDSDFYIHNVKYIPYVTVNHKVYRKVIGDEENYEIELVDKRKSKRANRVLAKQGEGVVEESQISESYYYLDCSLYTIKNLIGTENRLTPEKLPLF
;
A
#
# COMPACT_ATOMS: atom_id res chain seq x y z
N GLN A 1 31.52 0.78 -17.17
CA GLN A 1 31.33 0.89 -15.71
C GLN A 1 29.87 0.62 -15.42
N ASN A 2 29.50 -0.65 -15.24
CA ASN A 2 28.15 -1.08 -14.85
C ASN A 2 28.37 -2.07 -13.70
N GLN A 3 28.38 -1.56 -12.47
CA GLN A 3 28.29 -2.40 -11.29
C GLN A 3 26.84 -2.85 -11.18
N ASN A 4 26.60 -4.12 -11.52
CA ASN A 4 25.35 -4.82 -11.25
C ASN A 4 25.18 -4.93 -9.73
N ASN A 5 24.42 -3.99 -9.16
CA ASN A 5 24.03 -4.00 -7.75
C ASN A 5 22.90 -5.05 -7.56
N PRO A 6 23.07 -6.09 -6.71
CA PRO A 6 22.17 -7.24 -6.69
C PRO A 6 20.80 -7.01 -6.01
N THR A 7 20.45 -5.78 -5.60
CA THR A 7 19.19 -5.45 -4.91
C THR A 7 18.18 -4.64 -5.73
N THR A 8 18.55 -4.20 -6.93
CA THR A 8 17.65 -3.49 -7.84
C THR A 8 16.81 -4.48 -8.63
N VAL A 9 15.82 -5.11 -7.99
CA VAL A 9 14.56 -5.36 -8.70
C VAL A 9 14.12 -3.98 -9.16
N THR A 10 14.27 -3.70 -10.45
CA THR A 10 13.98 -2.38 -11.02
C THR A 10 12.58 -1.94 -10.55
N VAL A 11 12.37 -0.64 -10.34
CA VAL A 11 11.03 -0.09 -10.01
C VAL A 11 9.96 -0.67 -10.96
N ARG A 12 10.35 -0.92 -12.22
CA ARG A 12 9.57 -1.65 -13.23
C ARG A 12 9.22 -3.07 -12.86
N GLU A 13 10.13 -3.89 -12.37
CA GLU A 13 9.81 -5.25 -11.93
C GLU A 13 8.93 -5.26 -10.66
N ARG A 14 9.13 -4.30 -9.75
CA ARG A 14 8.30 -4.15 -8.53
C ARG A 14 6.87 -3.73 -8.86
N ALA A 15 6.73 -2.69 -9.68
CA ALA A 15 5.45 -2.23 -10.18
C ALA A 15 4.81 -3.29 -11.09
N ARG A 16 5.55 -3.93 -12.01
CA ARG A 16 4.99 -5.01 -12.82
C ARG A 16 4.53 -6.17 -11.94
N ARG A 17 5.28 -6.65 -10.95
CA ARG A 17 4.80 -7.75 -10.08
C ARG A 17 3.62 -7.36 -9.20
N GLY A 18 3.64 -6.18 -8.57
CA GLY A 18 2.53 -5.69 -7.73
C GLY A 18 1.26 -5.39 -8.52
N PHE A 19 1.39 -4.75 -9.69
CA PHE A 19 0.25 -4.42 -10.55
C PHE A 19 -0.21 -5.61 -11.42
N LEU A 20 0.67 -6.53 -11.86
CA LEU A 20 0.26 -7.75 -12.60
C LEU A 20 -0.43 -8.78 -11.70
N ALA A 21 0.00 -8.92 -10.43
CA ALA A 21 -0.71 -9.75 -9.46
C ALA A 21 -2.16 -9.27 -9.23
N SER A 22 -2.43 -7.98 -9.40
CA SER A 22 -3.79 -7.42 -9.37
C SER A 22 -4.60 -7.71 -10.65
N SER A 23 -3.94 -7.96 -11.79
CA SER A 23 -4.60 -8.29 -13.06
C SER A 23 -4.86 -9.79 -13.28
N ASP A 24 -4.09 -10.68 -12.62
CA ASP A 24 -4.26 -12.15 -12.71
C ASP A 24 -5.36 -12.69 -11.78
N CYS A 25 -5.92 -11.86 -10.90
CA CYS A 25 -7.20 -12.18 -10.27
C CYS A 25 -8.30 -12.05 -11.33
N SER A 26 -8.72 -13.17 -11.92
CA SER A 26 -9.84 -13.29 -12.87
C SER A 26 -11.20 -12.82 -12.31
N CYS A 27 -11.23 -12.27 -11.11
CA CYS A 27 -12.36 -11.63 -10.47
C CYS A 27 -12.26 -10.12 -10.60
N ARG A 28 -12.55 -9.61 -11.81
CA ARG A 28 -12.95 -8.21 -11.99
C ARG A 28 -14.31 -7.98 -11.30
N ILE A 29 -14.32 -7.90 -9.98
CA ILE A 29 -15.20 -6.92 -9.36
C ILE A 29 -14.58 -5.59 -9.80
N ASP A 30 -15.31 -4.80 -10.59
CA ASP A 30 -14.97 -3.41 -10.86
C ASP A 30 -15.01 -2.64 -9.52
N LEU A 31 -14.00 -2.84 -8.68
CA LEU A 31 -13.59 -1.94 -7.60
C LEU A 31 -12.91 -0.75 -8.25
N LYS A 32 -13.68 -0.08 -9.12
CA LYS A 32 -13.25 1.03 -9.96
C LYS A 32 -13.28 2.26 -9.06
N MET A 33 -12.26 2.40 -8.23
CA MET A 33 -12.04 3.57 -7.38
C MET A 33 -11.06 4.47 -8.13
N GLY A 34 -11.49 5.70 -8.37
CA GLY A 34 -10.80 6.73 -9.13
C GLY A 34 -10.85 6.70 -10.67
N VAL A 35 -9.96 7.49 -11.27
CA VAL A 35 -9.78 7.68 -12.72
C VAL A 35 -9.42 6.39 -13.46
N ARG A 36 -10.30 5.98 -14.36
CA ARG A 36 -10.13 4.76 -15.17
C ARG A 36 -8.83 4.80 -15.99
N GLY A 37 -7.97 3.81 -15.80
CA GLY A 37 -6.77 3.59 -16.60
C GLY A 37 -5.53 4.34 -16.11
N LEU A 38 -5.68 5.26 -15.13
CA LEU A 38 -4.55 6.02 -14.59
C LEU A 38 -3.56 5.11 -13.84
N THR A 39 -4.06 4.22 -12.99
CA THR A 39 -3.27 3.19 -12.30
C THR A 39 -2.43 2.37 -13.27
N THR A 40 -3.03 1.90 -14.36
CA THR A 40 -2.34 1.10 -15.39
C THR A 40 -1.30 1.92 -16.16
N TYR A 41 -1.59 3.18 -16.44
CA TYR A 41 -0.68 4.09 -17.10
C TYR A 41 0.58 4.37 -16.26
N ILE A 42 0.40 4.66 -14.96
CA ILE A 42 1.51 4.85 -14.03
C ILE A 42 2.33 3.56 -13.89
N ALA A 43 1.66 2.42 -13.73
CA ALA A 43 2.33 1.12 -13.63
C ALA A 43 3.19 0.79 -14.87
N SER A 44 2.69 1.11 -16.06
CA SER A 44 3.39 0.87 -17.32
C SER A 44 4.65 1.73 -17.45
N ASN A 45 4.69 2.88 -16.77
CA ASN A 45 5.77 3.87 -16.80
C ASN A 45 6.39 4.07 -15.41
N ALA A 46 6.40 3.02 -14.57
CA ALA A 46 6.75 3.13 -13.16
C ALA A 46 8.15 3.70 -12.93
N GLU A 47 9.13 3.38 -13.77
CA GLU A 47 10.51 3.92 -13.66
C GLU A 47 10.57 5.44 -13.81
N ARG A 48 9.60 6.05 -14.47
CA ARG A 48 9.54 7.50 -14.68
C ARG A 48 8.77 8.19 -13.55
N TYR A 49 7.75 7.54 -13.01
CA TYR A 49 6.78 8.18 -12.12
C TYR A 49 6.91 7.79 -10.65
N LEU A 50 7.58 6.68 -10.33
CA LEU A 50 7.70 6.16 -8.98
C LEU A 50 9.17 6.09 -8.56
N ASP A 51 9.46 6.60 -7.38
CA ASP A 51 10.78 6.54 -6.78
C ASP A 51 10.84 5.42 -5.73
N PRO A 52 11.95 4.66 -5.61
CA PRO A 52 12.15 3.75 -4.49
C PRO A 52 12.07 4.50 -3.16
N HIS A 53 11.37 3.94 -2.18
CA HIS A 53 11.20 4.56 -0.88
C HIS A 53 11.27 3.55 0.25
N GLU A 54 12.15 3.81 1.21
CA GLU A 54 12.26 3.07 2.46
C GLU A 54 11.32 3.71 3.50
N LEU A 55 10.19 3.06 3.78
CA LEU A 55 9.20 3.59 4.71
C LEU A 55 9.54 3.22 6.16
N HIS A 56 9.98 4.20 6.94
CA HIS A 56 10.29 4.09 8.37
C HIS A 56 10.19 5.45 9.08
N ASP A 57 10.13 5.45 10.42
CA ASP A 57 10.25 6.63 11.29
C ASP A 57 9.37 7.85 10.90
N THR A 58 8.18 7.60 10.35
CA THR A 58 7.30 8.64 9.82
C THR A 58 5.83 8.41 10.18
N ALA A 59 5.02 9.47 10.13
CA ALA A 59 3.57 9.30 10.12
C ALA A 59 3.12 8.75 8.76
N LEU A 60 2.00 8.04 8.74
CA LEU A 60 1.42 7.53 7.50
C LEU A 60 -0.09 7.73 7.54
N VAL A 61 -0.62 8.58 6.66
CA VAL A 61 -2.07 8.70 6.50
C VAL A 61 -2.53 7.58 5.59
N ILE A 62 -3.60 6.89 5.98
CA ILE A 62 -4.07 5.68 5.30
C ILE A 62 -5.54 5.84 4.93
N ASP A 63 -5.85 5.59 3.68
CA ASP A 63 -7.21 5.32 3.20
C ASP A 63 -7.66 3.94 3.71
N GLY A 64 -8.49 3.94 4.74
CA GLY A 64 -8.86 2.76 5.49
C GLY A 64 -9.81 1.84 4.73
N ASP A 65 -10.76 2.38 3.96
CA ASP A 65 -11.71 1.56 3.20
C ASP A 65 -11.02 0.85 2.04
N ASN A 66 -10.08 1.53 1.40
CA ASN A 66 -9.23 0.92 0.40
C ASN A 66 -8.32 -0.16 1.00
N LEU A 67 -7.58 0.17 2.06
CA LEU A 67 -6.70 -0.78 2.73
C LEU A 67 -7.46 -2.02 3.22
N CYS A 68 -8.67 -1.83 3.77
CA CYS A 68 -9.56 -2.89 4.23
C CYS A 68 -9.79 -3.94 3.13
N ILE A 69 -10.16 -3.50 1.93
CA ILE A 69 -10.40 -4.39 0.79
C ILE A 69 -9.10 -5.08 0.36
N GLN A 70 -8.00 -4.35 0.28
CA GLN A 70 -6.72 -4.90 -0.18
C GLN A 70 -6.17 -5.97 0.77
N LEU A 71 -6.25 -5.74 2.08
CA LEU A 71 -5.85 -6.73 3.08
C LEU A 71 -6.77 -7.95 3.05
N PHE A 72 -8.07 -7.76 2.83
CA PHE A 72 -9.01 -8.87 2.68
C PHE A 72 -8.64 -9.76 1.50
N VAL A 73 -8.50 -9.17 0.31
CA VAL A 73 -8.12 -9.89 -0.91
C VAL A 73 -6.79 -10.61 -0.74
N ARG A 74 -5.81 -9.99 -0.07
CA ARG A 74 -4.51 -10.59 0.21
C ARG A 74 -4.59 -11.74 1.22
N SER A 75 -5.49 -11.66 2.19
CA SER A 75 -5.63 -12.68 3.23
C SER A 75 -6.31 -13.95 2.70
N GLU A 76 -7.17 -13.86 1.69
CA GLU A 76 -7.91 -15.01 1.20
C GLU A 76 -7.12 -15.77 0.12
N ALA A 77 -6.64 -16.98 0.45
CA ALA A 77 -5.92 -17.84 -0.50
C ALA A 77 -6.85 -18.44 -1.58
N ARG A 78 -8.14 -18.60 -1.26
CA ARG A 78 -9.21 -19.00 -2.18
C ARG A 78 -10.46 -18.23 -1.79
N MET A 79 -11.09 -17.55 -2.74
CA MET A 79 -12.29 -16.78 -2.44
C MET A 79 -13.46 -17.72 -2.17
N SER A 80 -13.90 -17.77 -0.92
CA SER A 80 -15.05 -18.56 -0.50
C SER A 80 -16.34 -17.85 -0.91
N PRO A 81 -17.30 -18.55 -1.55
CA PRO A 81 -18.62 -17.99 -1.84
C PRO A 81 -19.45 -17.74 -0.56
N PHE A 82 -18.98 -18.17 0.61
CA PHE A 82 -19.69 -18.12 1.89
C PHE A 82 -19.32 -16.91 2.77
N GLY A 83 -18.72 -15.85 2.20
CA GLY A 83 -18.49 -14.60 2.92
C GLY A 83 -17.17 -14.52 3.70
N GLY A 84 -16.17 -15.32 3.34
CA GLY A 84 -14.80 -15.22 3.84
C GLY A 84 -14.58 -15.69 5.28
N ASN A 85 -13.33 -15.65 5.75
CA ASN A 85 -12.96 -15.98 7.12
C ASN A 85 -12.58 -14.70 7.89
N TYR A 86 -13.50 -14.20 8.72
CA TYR A 86 -13.31 -12.97 9.49
C TYR A 86 -12.12 -13.04 10.45
N ASP A 87 -11.85 -14.19 11.07
CA ASP A 87 -10.71 -14.35 11.98
C ASP A 87 -9.39 -14.25 11.22
N HIS A 88 -9.32 -14.87 10.05
CA HIS A 88 -8.13 -14.81 9.21
C HIS A 88 -7.88 -13.38 8.71
N PHE A 89 -8.94 -12.69 8.29
CA PHE A 89 -8.87 -11.30 7.89
C PHE A 89 -8.44 -10.38 9.05
N ALA A 90 -9.04 -10.51 10.24
CA ALA A 90 -8.67 -9.72 11.41
C ALA A 90 -7.20 -9.88 11.78
N ARG A 91 -6.67 -11.12 11.75
CA ARG A 91 -5.23 -11.37 11.95
C ARG A 91 -4.38 -10.68 10.89
N ALA A 92 -4.74 -10.76 9.62
CA ALA A 92 -4.01 -10.11 8.54
C ALA A 92 -3.94 -8.58 8.73
N VAL A 93 -5.02 -7.96 9.22
CA VAL A 93 -5.05 -6.53 9.55
C VAL A 93 -4.12 -6.20 10.72
N VAL A 94 -4.23 -6.91 11.84
CA VAL A 94 -3.36 -6.70 13.01
C VAL A 94 -1.89 -6.89 12.61
N GLU A 95 -1.58 -7.96 11.88
CA GLU A 95 -0.23 -8.24 11.40
C GLU A 95 0.33 -7.14 10.51
N PHE A 96 -0.48 -6.53 9.64
CA PHE A 96 -0.05 -5.42 8.80
C PHE A 96 0.37 -4.21 9.63
N PHE A 97 -0.44 -3.83 10.63
CA PHE A 97 -0.10 -2.70 11.50
C PHE A 97 1.06 -3.00 12.45
N GLU A 98 1.27 -4.26 12.83
CA GLU A 98 2.50 -4.67 13.52
C GLU A 98 3.76 -4.48 12.66
N LEU A 99 3.69 -4.73 11.35
CA LEU A 99 4.80 -4.46 10.43
C LEU A 99 5.14 -2.96 10.44
N LEU A 100 4.13 -2.09 10.30
CA LEU A 100 4.32 -0.64 10.37
C LEU A 100 4.95 -0.21 11.70
N ARG A 101 4.46 -0.74 12.82
CA ARG A 101 4.99 -0.44 14.15
C ARG A 101 6.45 -0.86 14.32
N LYS A 102 6.87 -2.00 13.74
CA LYS A 102 8.28 -2.44 13.76
C LYS A 102 9.19 -1.46 13.04
N CYS A 103 8.70 -0.83 11.97
CA CYS A 103 9.40 0.20 11.22
C CYS A 103 9.23 1.61 11.82
N LYS A 104 8.68 1.72 13.04
CA LYS A 104 8.37 2.98 13.73
C LYS A 104 7.47 3.92 12.92
N VAL A 105 6.65 3.36 12.03
CA VAL A 105 5.67 4.12 11.26
C VAL A 105 4.43 4.32 12.12
N ARG A 106 3.96 5.56 12.23
CA ARG A 106 2.75 5.91 12.99
C ARG A 106 1.54 6.03 12.05
N PRO A 107 0.68 4.99 11.94
CA PRO A 107 -0.49 5.02 11.07
C PRO A 107 -1.57 5.95 11.60
N LEU A 108 -2.25 6.64 10.69
CA LEU A 108 -3.45 7.45 10.90
C LEU A 108 -4.49 7.03 9.87
N VAL A 109 -5.48 6.23 10.28
CA VAL A 109 -6.45 5.63 9.36
C VAL A 109 -7.69 6.50 9.26
N LEU A 110 -8.09 6.88 8.04
CA LEU A 110 -9.35 7.57 7.78
C LEU A 110 -10.31 6.61 7.06
N LEU A 111 -11.57 6.62 7.49
CA LEU A 111 -12.64 5.80 6.95
C LEU A 111 -13.72 6.69 6.36
N ASP A 112 -14.31 6.25 5.25
CA ASP A 112 -15.46 6.91 4.66
C ASP A 112 -16.69 6.80 5.57
N GLY A 113 -17.45 7.88 5.62
CA GLY A 113 -18.74 7.96 6.27
C GLY A 113 -19.89 7.75 5.29
N GLY A 114 -20.73 8.78 5.17
CA GLY A 114 -21.91 8.79 4.32
C GLY A 114 -21.60 9.02 2.85
N TYR A 115 -22.62 8.81 2.00
CA TYR A 115 -22.52 9.09 0.58
C TYR A 115 -23.02 10.49 0.26
N GLU A 116 -22.25 11.21 -0.55
CA GLU A 116 -22.70 12.46 -1.16
C GLU A 116 -23.81 12.22 -2.21
N LYS A 117 -24.70 13.22 -2.39
CA LYS A 117 -25.87 13.12 -3.28
C LYS A 117 -25.50 12.82 -4.74
N ASN A 118 -24.43 13.42 -5.24
CA ASN A 118 -23.85 13.22 -6.57
C ASN A 118 -23.40 11.76 -6.81
N LYS A 119 -22.94 11.05 -5.77
CA LYS A 119 -22.40 9.69 -5.85
C LYS A 119 -23.44 8.59 -5.62
N LEU A 120 -24.63 8.93 -5.13
CA LEU A 120 -25.73 7.97 -4.88
C LEU A 120 -26.08 7.11 -6.12
N LYS A 121 -26.08 7.69 -7.32
CA LYS A 121 -26.36 6.94 -8.57
C LYS A 121 -25.31 5.84 -8.79
N THR A 122 -24.03 6.19 -8.64
CA THR A 122 -22.91 5.26 -8.79
C THR A 122 -22.93 4.18 -7.71
N VAL A 123 -23.20 4.56 -6.45
CA VAL A 123 -23.32 3.64 -5.32
C VAL A 123 -24.45 2.64 -5.57
N ARG A 124 -25.64 3.11 -5.98
CA ARG A 124 -26.78 2.24 -6.33
C ARG A 124 -26.42 1.27 -7.44
N SER A 125 -25.77 1.74 -8.51
CA SER A 125 -25.34 0.88 -9.61
C SER A 125 -24.35 -0.20 -9.15
N ARG A 126 -23.38 0.16 -8.30
CA ARG A 126 -22.41 -0.79 -7.73
C ARG A 126 -23.09 -1.82 -6.83
N MET A 127 -24.02 -1.39 -5.98
CA MET A 127 -24.78 -2.29 -5.09
C MET A 127 -25.65 -3.27 -5.88
N LEU A 128 -26.38 -2.79 -6.89
CA LEU A 128 -27.16 -3.66 -7.78
C LEU A 128 -26.27 -4.65 -8.53
N GLY A 129 -25.12 -4.19 -9.03
CA GLY A 129 -24.11 -5.05 -9.65
C GLY A 129 -23.62 -6.16 -8.72
N ARG A 130 -23.36 -5.84 -7.43
CA ARG A 130 -22.99 -6.83 -6.41
C ARG A 130 -24.10 -7.85 -6.17
N ILE A 131 -25.35 -7.43 -6.04
CA ILE A 131 -26.50 -8.33 -5.85
C ILE A 131 -26.62 -9.29 -7.04
N GLN A 132 -26.59 -8.76 -8.27
CA GLN A 132 -26.67 -9.56 -9.49
C GLN A 132 -25.47 -10.49 -9.67
N PHE A 133 -24.29 -10.07 -9.21
CA PHE A 133 -23.09 -10.90 -9.22
C PHE A 133 -23.26 -12.08 -8.27
N VAL A 134 -23.56 -11.81 -6.99
CA VAL A 134 -23.73 -12.84 -5.95
C VAL A 134 -24.83 -13.83 -6.31
N ALA A 135 -25.96 -13.36 -6.85
CA ALA A 135 -27.08 -14.22 -7.29
C ALA A 135 -26.68 -15.25 -8.38
N ARG A 136 -25.59 -15.00 -9.12
CA ARG A 136 -25.07 -15.87 -10.18
C ARG A 136 -23.89 -16.73 -9.75
N VAL A 137 -23.39 -16.58 -8.51
CA VAL A 137 -22.25 -17.35 -8.00
C VAL A 137 -22.70 -18.77 -7.67
N LYS A 138 -21.98 -19.77 -8.19
CA LYS A 138 -22.18 -21.18 -7.85
C LYS A 138 -21.23 -21.61 -6.73
N ALA A 139 -21.65 -22.57 -5.92
CA ALA A 139 -20.79 -23.23 -4.94
C ALA A 139 -19.52 -23.79 -5.63
N GLY A 140 -18.36 -23.57 -5.02
CA GLY A 140 -17.06 -23.98 -5.57
C GLY A 140 -16.45 -23.04 -6.61
N SER A 141 -17.13 -21.95 -7.00
CA SER A 141 -16.51 -20.94 -7.85
C SER A 141 -15.53 -20.06 -7.07
N ASN A 142 -14.33 -19.86 -7.62
CA ASN A 142 -13.31 -18.98 -7.02
C ASN A 142 -13.59 -17.52 -7.38
N ARG A 143 -14.71 -16.98 -6.87
CA ARG A 143 -15.17 -15.61 -7.13
C ARG A 143 -15.03 -14.76 -5.88
N LEU A 144 -14.40 -13.59 -6.01
CA LEU A 144 -14.32 -12.65 -4.90
C LEU A 144 -15.74 -12.21 -4.53
N ILE A 145 -16.11 -12.40 -3.26
CA ILE A 145 -17.32 -11.84 -2.66
C ILE A 145 -16.85 -11.06 -1.45
N ILE A 146 -17.14 -9.76 -1.43
CA ILE A 146 -16.83 -8.90 -0.30
C ILE A 146 -17.76 -9.26 0.85
N PRO A 147 -17.23 -9.71 2.01
CA PRO A 147 -18.04 -10.07 3.17
C PRO A 147 -18.88 -8.91 3.67
N LEU A 148 -20.03 -9.24 4.27
CA LEU A 148 -20.95 -8.22 4.78
C LEU A 148 -20.32 -7.41 5.92
N LEU A 149 -19.64 -8.08 6.86
CA LEU A 149 -19.09 -7.46 8.08
C LEU A 149 -17.61 -7.06 7.95
N MET A 150 -17.10 -6.97 6.72
CA MET A 150 -15.67 -6.72 6.48
C MET A 150 -15.21 -5.39 7.11
N ARG A 151 -16.02 -4.33 7.02
CA ARG A 151 -15.66 -3.01 7.58
C ARG A 151 -15.67 -3.04 9.10
N GLU A 152 -16.64 -3.73 9.70
CA GLU A 152 -16.80 -3.88 11.14
C GLU A 152 -15.61 -4.66 11.73
N VAL A 153 -15.24 -5.77 11.10
CA VAL A 153 -14.08 -6.57 11.50
C VAL A 153 -12.77 -5.79 11.35
N PHE A 154 -12.64 -4.98 10.29
CA PHE A 154 -11.48 -4.11 10.10
C PHE A 154 -11.37 -3.09 11.24
N VAL A 155 -12.46 -2.40 11.58
CA VAL A 155 -12.49 -1.43 12.68
C VAL A 155 -12.14 -2.10 14.02
N GLU A 156 -12.68 -3.29 14.29
CA GLU A 156 -12.34 -4.01 15.51
C GLU A 156 -10.86 -4.42 15.55
N ALA A 157 -10.32 -4.90 14.44
CA ALA A 157 -8.90 -5.21 14.32
C ALA A 157 -8.00 -3.97 14.53
N LEU A 158 -8.42 -2.78 14.06
CA LEU A 158 -7.72 -1.52 14.33
C LEU A 158 -7.69 -1.20 15.84
N ARG A 159 -8.80 -1.41 16.55
CA ARG A 159 -8.88 -1.23 18.01
C ARG A 159 -7.93 -2.17 18.73
N VAL A 160 -7.95 -3.45 18.37
CA VAL A 160 -7.05 -4.48 18.93
C VAL A 160 -5.58 -4.11 18.68
N ALA A 161 -5.25 -3.63 17.48
CA ALA A 161 -3.91 -3.16 17.12
C ALA A 161 -3.54 -1.80 17.75
N LYS A 162 -4.45 -1.16 18.48
CA LYS A 162 -4.30 0.19 19.08
C LYS A 162 -3.91 1.25 18.04
N VAL A 163 -4.46 1.15 16.84
CA VAL A 163 -4.24 2.11 15.75
C VAL A 163 -5.29 3.22 15.84
N PRO A 164 -4.88 4.51 15.84
CA PRO A 164 -5.83 5.60 15.78
C PRO A 164 -6.54 5.63 14.42
N PHE A 165 -7.86 5.73 14.45
CA PHE A 165 -8.67 5.88 13.25
C PHE A 165 -9.78 6.92 13.46
N MET A 166 -10.19 7.54 12.35
CA MET A 166 -11.29 8.50 12.30
C MET A 166 -12.26 8.08 11.19
N ARG A 167 -13.56 8.28 11.41
CA ARG A 167 -14.56 8.17 10.34
C ARG A 167 -14.99 9.56 9.92
N CYS A 168 -14.83 9.86 8.64
CA CYS A 168 -15.26 11.12 8.03
C CYS A 168 -16.79 11.21 7.98
N LEU A 169 -17.32 12.41 7.78
CA LEU A 169 -18.77 12.61 7.61
C LEU A 169 -19.25 12.06 6.26
N PHE A 170 -18.46 12.31 5.22
CA PHE A 170 -18.67 11.80 3.87
C PHE A 170 -17.40 11.03 3.45
N GLU A 171 -16.93 11.23 2.24
CA GLU A 171 -15.71 10.59 1.76
C GLU A 171 -14.46 11.15 2.43
N ALA A 172 -13.42 10.33 2.52
CA ALA A 172 -12.20 10.69 3.22
C ALA A 172 -11.11 11.29 2.31
N ASP A 173 -11.27 11.27 0.97
CA ASP A 173 -10.21 11.62 0.02
C ASP A 173 -9.57 13.00 0.30
N ASN A 174 -10.41 14.02 0.50
CA ASN A 174 -9.96 15.39 0.76
C ASN A 174 -9.32 15.52 2.14
N GLU A 175 -9.92 14.93 3.17
CA GLU A 175 -9.44 14.93 4.55
C GLU A 175 -8.09 14.21 4.65
N ILE A 176 -7.94 13.09 3.95
CA ILE A 176 -6.69 12.35 3.79
C ILE A 176 -5.62 13.26 3.17
N ALA A 177 -5.94 13.91 2.05
CA ALA A 177 -4.99 14.77 1.36
C ALA A 177 -4.57 15.96 2.23
N VAL A 178 -5.52 16.64 2.86
CA VAL A 178 -5.27 17.78 3.76
C VAL A 178 -4.44 17.36 4.96
N LEU A 179 -4.77 16.24 5.61
CA LEU A 179 -4.05 15.75 6.78
C LEU A 179 -2.62 15.35 6.42
N ALA A 180 -2.43 14.65 5.31
CA ALA A 180 -1.11 14.23 4.85
C ALA A 180 -0.21 15.44 4.55
N ARG A 181 -0.74 16.47 3.88
CA ARG A 181 -0.01 17.72 3.63
C ARG A 181 0.34 18.46 4.92
N LYS A 182 -0.60 18.58 5.86
CA LYS A 182 -0.37 19.24 7.15
C LYS A 182 0.70 18.55 8.00
N LEU A 183 0.79 17.22 7.91
CA LEU A 183 1.78 16.42 8.63
C LEU A 183 3.06 16.16 7.82
N ASP A 184 3.13 16.66 6.59
CA ASP A 184 4.20 16.39 5.60
C ASP A 184 4.55 14.89 5.45
N CYS A 185 3.52 14.04 5.47
CA CYS A 185 3.69 12.59 5.52
C CYS A 185 3.02 11.88 4.34
N PRO A 186 3.46 10.66 3.97
CA PRO A 186 2.88 9.93 2.86
C PRO A 186 1.43 9.47 3.11
N VAL A 187 0.68 9.35 2.01
CA VAL A 187 -0.64 8.71 1.93
C VAL A 187 -0.46 7.29 1.40
N LEU A 188 -1.04 6.30 2.08
CA LEU A 188 -1.19 4.94 1.58
C LEU A 188 -2.63 4.70 1.11
N SER A 189 -2.80 4.42 -0.17
CA SER A 189 -4.08 4.01 -0.76
C SER A 189 -3.82 3.17 -2.04
N TYR A 190 -4.88 2.61 -2.62
CA TYR A 190 -4.89 2.06 -3.98
C TYR A 190 -5.74 2.92 -4.93
N ASP A 191 -6.33 4.02 -4.44
CA ASP A 191 -7.11 4.92 -5.29
C ASP A 191 -6.17 5.71 -6.20
N SER A 192 -6.51 5.76 -7.48
CA SER A 192 -5.76 6.52 -8.47
C SER A 192 -5.94 8.02 -8.33
N ASP A 193 -7.01 8.47 -7.66
CA ASP A 193 -7.28 9.89 -7.52
C ASP A 193 -6.15 10.58 -6.75
N PHE A 194 -5.47 9.89 -5.82
CA PHE A 194 -4.33 10.46 -5.09
C PHE A 194 -3.12 10.84 -5.96
N TYR A 195 -3.01 10.32 -7.20
CA TYR A 195 -1.99 10.80 -8.14
C TYR A 195 -2.17 12.28 -8.51
N ILE A 196 -3.37 12.84 -8.39
CA ILE A 196 -3.65 14.25 -8.72
C ILE A 196 -3.86 15.15 -7.49
N HIS A 197 -3.81 14.62 -6.26
CA HIS A 197 -4.07 15.37 -5.02
C HIS A 197 -2.84 16.12 -4.46
N ASN A 198 -1.74 16.22 -5.22
CA ASN A 198 -0.49 16.85 -4.78
C ASN A 198 -0.03 16.41 -3.38
N VAL A 199 0.02 15.09 -3.16
CA VAL A 199 0.48 14.46 -1.93
C VAL A 199 1.65 13.53 -2.22
N LYS A 200 2.45 13.25 -1.18
CA LYS A 200 3.38 12.11 -1.17
C LYS A 200 2.54 10.83 -1.17
N TYR A 201 2.43 10.14 -2.29
CA TYR A 201 1.51 9.00 -2.44
C TYR A 201 2.28 7.68 -2.54
N ILE A 202 1.92 6.70 -1.73
CA ILE A 202 2.42 5.33 -1.78
C ILE A 202 1.28 4.45 -2.30
N PRO A 203 1.34 3.95 -3.55
CA PRO A 203 0.37 3.00 -4.05
C PRO A 203 0.53 1.67 -3.30
N TYR A 204 -0.54 1.17 -2.69
CA TYR A 204 -0.50 -0.03 -1.83
C TYR A 204 0.14 -1.26 -2.52
N VAL A 205 -0.07 -1.42 -3.82
CA VAL A 205 0.54 -2.52 -4.61
C VAL A 205 2.06 -2.52 -4.64
N THR A 206 2.69 -1.39 -4.31
CA THR A 206 4.16 -1.28 -4.23
C THR A 206 4.70 -1.66 -2.85
N VAL A 207 3.85 -1.75 -1.82
CA VAL A 207 4.26 -2.01 -0.44
C VAL A 207 4.60 -3.48 -0.24
N ASN A 208 5.84 -3.73 0.15
CA ASN A 208 6.29 -5.06 0.51
C ASN A 208 5.92 -5.39 1.97
N HIS A 209 5.24 -6.52 2.16
CA HIS A 209 4.78 -6.98 3.49
C HIS A 209 5.88 -7.74 4.25
N LYS A 210 7.13 -7.36 4.04
CA LYS A 210 8.31 -7.89 4.72
C LYS A 210 9.09 -6.73 5.31
N VAL A 211 9.59 -6.94 6.52
CA VAL A 211 10.44 -5.96 7.18
C VAL A 211 11.88 -6.21 6.76
N TYR A 212 12.53 -5.13 6.36
CA TYR A 212 13.95 -5.11 6.07
C TYR A 212 14.66 -4.39 7.20
N ARG A 213 15.87 -4.83 7.54
CA ARG A 213 16.77 -4.12 8.45
C ARG A 213 17.94 -3.62 7.62
N LYS A 214 18.23 -2.33 7.71
CA LYS A 214 19.46 -1.75 7.17
C LYS A 214 20.41 -1.47 8.31
N VAL A 215 21.64 -1.93 8.17
CA VAL A 215 22.75 -1.66 9.09
C VAL A 215 23.76 -0.83 8.33
N ILE A 216 24.10 0.32 8.87
CA ILE A 216 25.09 1.23 8.29
C ILE A 216 26.33 1.11 9.17
N GLY A 217 27.47 0.83 8.53
CA GLY A 217 28.78 0.78 9.17
C GLY A 217 29.55 2.09 8.99
N ASP A 218 30.84 2.05 9.30
CA ASP A 218 31.76 3.15 8.98
C ASP A 218 32.12 3.09 7.48
N GLU A 219 32.30 4.26 6.84
CA GLU A 219 32.68 4.43 5.42
C GLU A 219 31.58 4.12 4.36
N GLU A 220 30.32 4.48 4.61
CA GLU A 220 29.17 4.27 3.69
C GLU A 220 28.83 2.80 3.38
N ASN A 221 29.48 1.85 4.06
CA ASN A 221 29.16 0.45 3.95
C ASN A 221 27.78 0.18 4.58
N TYR A 222 26.95 -0.60 3.91
CA TYR A 222 25.66 -1.02 4.46
C TYR A 222 25.35 -2.48 4.20
N GLU A 223 24.58 -3.07 5.10
CA GLU A 223 24.05 -4.42 5.00
C GLU A 223 22.52 -4.38 5.11
N ILE A 224 21.83 -5.03 4.17
CA ILE A 224 20.37 -5.17 4.18
C ILE A 224 20.01 -6.62 4.49
N GLU A 225 19.24 -6.80 5.55
CA GLU A 225 18.77 -8.09 6.02
C GLU A 225 17.25 -8.21 5.89
N LEU A 226 16.77 -9.40 5.49
CA LEU A 226 15.35 -9.75 5.61
C LEU A 226 15.05 -10.25 7.03
N VAL A 227 14.05 -9.63 7.67
CA VAL A 227 13.58 -10.07 8.99
C VAL A 227 12.46 -11.11 8.84
N ASP A 228 12.77 -12.37 9.15
CA ASP A 228 11.79 -13.47 9.09
C ASP A 228 11.04 -13.63 10.42
N LYS A 229 9.70 -13.52 10.41
CA LYS A 229 8.85 -13.70 11.62
C LYS A 229 8.98 -15.08 12.28
N ARG A 230 9.46 -16.11 11.55
CA ARG A 230 9.44 -17.52 11.96
C ARG A 230 10.77 -18.06 12.50
N LYS A 231 11.86 -17.28 12.47
CA LYS A 231 13.19 -17.75 12.88
C LYS A 231 13.78 -16.87 13.99
N SER A 232 14.55 -17.50 14.88
CA SER A 232 15.31 -16.83 15.95
C SER A 232 16.27 -15.77 15.37
N LYS A 233 16.64 -14.76 16.18
CA LYS A 233 17.50 -13.60 15.87
C LYS A 233 18.78 -13.91 15.07
N ARG A 234 19.27 -15.16 15.05
CA ARG A 234 20.49 -15.60 14.34
C ARG A 234 20.30 -16.03 12.88
N ALA A 235 19.09 -15.93 12.31
CA ALA A 235 18.80 -16.46 10.98
C ALA A 235 18.21 -15.42 10.00
N ASN A 236 18.56 -14.15 10.17
CA ASN A 236 18.25 -13.14 9.16
C ASN A 236 19.03 -13.44 7.88
N ARG A 237 18.35 -13.39 6.74
CA ARG A 237 18.99 -13.62 5.44
C ARG A 237 19.50 -12.29 4.91
N VAL A 238 20.81 -12.17 4.79
CA VAL A 238 21.49 -11.05 4.11
C VAL A 238 21.06 -11.04 2.64
N LEU A 239 20.61 -9.87 2.16
CA LEU A 239 20.14 -9.70 0.78
C LEU A 239 21.08 -8.84 -0.05
N ALA A 240 21.73 -7.85 0.56
CA ALA A 240 22.68 -6.98 -0.12
C ALA A 240 23.69 -6.37 0.84
N LYS A 241 24.87 -6.09 0.30
CA LYS A 241 25.99 -5.43 0.98
C LYS A 241 26.62 -4.41 0.03
N GLN A 242 27.07 -3.30 0.58
CA GLN A 242 27.98 -2.35 -0.08
C GLN A 242 29.26 -2.30 0.76
N GLY A 243 30.42 -2.53 0.12
CA GLY A 243 31.74 -2.68 0.78
C GLY A 243 32.30 -4.10 0.78
N GLU A 244 33.62 -4.25 0.96
CA GLU A 244 34.29 -5.54 1.20
C GLU A 244 34.30 -5.84 2.71
N GLY A 245 33.38 -6.67 3.20
CA GLY A 245 33.35 -7.12 4.60
C GLY A 245 31.94 -7.43 5.14
N VAL A 246 31.87 -8.14 6.27
CA VAL A 246 30.66 -8.20 7.11
C VAL A 246 30.73 -7.03 8.06
N VAL A 247 29.64 -6.25 8.21
CA VAL A 247 29.61 -5.17 9.21
C VAL A 247 29.67 -5.82 10.59
N GLU A 248 30.81 -5.76 11.27
CA GLU A 248 30.96 -6.30 12.62
C GLU A 248 30.14 -5.48 13.62
N GLU A 249 29.62 -6.12 14.68
CA GLU A 249 28.78 -5.46 15.70
C GLU A 249 29.48 -4.27 16.39
N SER A 250 30.81 -4.22 16.33
CA SER A 250 31.68 -3.15 16.87
C SER A 250 31.77 -1.90 15.99
N GLN A 251 31.29 -1.92 14.74
CA GLN A 251 31.40 -0.84 13.75
C GLN A 251 30.03 -0.30 13.27
N ILE A 252 28.94 -0.61 13.98
CA ILE A 252 27.59 -0.17 13.59
C ILE A 252 27.39 1.29 14.02
N SER A 253 27.26 2.18 13.04
CA SER A 253 26.93 3.59 13.29
C SER A 253 25.42 3.77 13.50
N GLU A 254 24.60 3.15 12.64
CA GLU A 254 23.14 3.23 12.71
C GLU A 254 22.47 1.95 12.20
N SER A 255 21.31 1.59 12.76
CA SER A 255 20.46 0.57 12.15
C SER A 255 18.98 0.87 12.33
N TYR A 256 18.20 0.63 11.28
CA TYR A 256 16.76 0.86 11.28
C TYR A 256 16.00 -0.22 10.50
N TYR A 257 14.71 -0.34 10.80
CA TYR A 257 13.79 -1.26 10.13
C TYR A 257 12.88 -0.47 9.21
N TYR A 258 12.65 -0.97 8.00
CA TYR A 258 11.81 -0.29 7.01
C TYR A 258 10.96 -1.27 6.22
N LEU A 259 9.87 -0.74 5.65
CA LEU A 259 9.13 -1.41 4.57
C LEU A 259 9.59 -0.84 3.23
N ASP A 260 9.95 -1.72 2.31
CA ASP A 260 10.28 -1.32 0.93
C ASP A 260 8.98 -1.03 0.17
N CYS A 261 8.90 0.16 -0.43
CA CYS A 261 7.78 0.59 -1.25
C CYS A 261 8.21 1.56 -2.36
N SER A 262 7.25 2.10 -3.11
CA SER A 262 7.51 3.18 -4.05
C SER A 262 6.68 4.41 -3.72
N LEU A 263 7.29 5.57 -3.86
CA LEU A 263 6.69 6.87 -3.59
C LEU A 263 6.45 7.61 -4.90
N TYR A 264 5.28 8.22 -5.00
CA TYR A 264 4.90 9.14 -6.04
C TYR A 264 4.80 10.55 -5.46
N THR A 265 5.27 11.54 -6.21
CA THR A 265 4.90 12.94 -5.98
C THR A 265 4.45 13.55 -7.30
N ILE A 266 3.62 14.60 -7.24
CA ILE A 266 3.11 15.24 -8.47
C ILE A 266 4.25 15.77 -9.37
N LYS A 267 5.41 16.09 -8.79
CA LYS A 267 6.61 16.52 -9.53
C LYS A 267 7.07 15.47 -10.54
N ASN A 268 6.89 14.18 -10.21
CA ASN A 268 7.25 13.08 -11.09
C ASN A 268 6.40 13.10 -12.37
N LEU A 269 5.17 13.63 -12.33
CA LEU A 269 4.28 13.76 -13.50
C LEU A 269 4.66 14.93 -14.42
N ILE A 270 5.13 16.03 -13.85
CA ILE A 270 5.63 17.22 -14.58
C ILE A 270 6.85 16.80 -15.42
N GLY A 271 7.70 15.94 -14.86
CA GLY A 271 8.92 15.42 -15.50
C GLY A 271 9.96 16.50 -15.78
N THR A 272 11.14 16.10 -16.26
CA THR A 272 12.21 17.01 -16.70
C THR A 272 11.96 17.63 -18.09
N GLU A 273 10.99 17.10 -18.83
CA GLU A 273 10.73 17.45 -20.24
C GLU A 273 9.73 18.62 -20.42
N ASN A 274 9.28 19.28 -19.34
CA ASN A 274 8.36 20.43 -19.36
C ASN A 274 7.04 20.22 -20.15
N ARG A 275 6.60 18.98 -20.38
CA ARG A 275 5.39 18.69 -21.17
C ARG A 275 4.11 19.07 -20.42
N LEU A 276 4.10 18.88 -19.11
CA LEU A 276 3.12 19.44 -18.18
C LEU A 276 3.82 20.55 -17.40
N THR A 277 3.41 21.80 -17.58
CA THR A 277 3.91 22.91 -16.77
C THR A 277 3.18 22.94 -15.42
N PRO A 278 3.79 23.47 -14.35
CA PRO A 278 3.14 23.60 -13.03
C PRO A 278 1.77 24.32 -13.10
N GLU A 279 1.63 25.27 -14.03
CA GLU A 279 0.39 26.01 -14.30
C GLU A 279 -0.76 25.13 -14.82
N LYS A 280 -0.44 23.99 -15.42
CA LYS A 280 -1.40 23.01 -15.95
C LYS A 280 -1.77 21.94 -14.93
N LEU A 281 -1.10 21.91 -13.78
CA LEU A 281 -1.48 21.01 -12.70
C LEU A 281 -2.72 21.55 -12.00
N PRO A 282 -3.68 20.68 -11.68
CA PRO A 282 -4.84 21.12 -10.96
C PRO A 282 -4.44 21.58 -9.54
N LEU A 283 -4.96 22.75 -9.17
CA LEU A 283 -4.77 23.36 -7.85
C LEU A 283 -5.75 22.71 -6.86
N PHE A 284 -5.45 21.50 -6.38
CA PHE A 284 -6.25 20.80 -5.34
C PHE A 284 -5.50 20.69 -4.00
#